data_AF-A0A497SYS6-F1
#
_entry.id   AF-A0A497SYS6-F1
#
_cell.length_a   1.000
_cell.length_b   1.000
_cell.length_c   1.000
_cell.angle_alpha   90.00
_cell.angle_beta   90.00
_cell.angle_gamma   90.00
#
_symmetry.space_group_name_H-M   'P 1'
#
loop_
_entity.id
_entity.type
_entity.pdbx_description
1 polymer ?
#
loop_
_entity_poly.entity_id
_entity_poly.type
_entity_poly.pdbx_seq_one_letter_code
_entity_poly.pdbx_strand_id
1 'polypeptide(L)'
;MELKKIQEFILKNNIQLSDCTMHTNRKLENNGKIRILVLKGETDAYVEYICPKCGHYCYTKKTWKRPFSIKCENCGKLIRVPRMKTLIKKEIKNY
;
A
#
# COMPACT_ATOMS: atom_id res chain seq x y z
N MET A 1 -3.01 -8.02 14.45
CA MET A 1 -2.32 -8.37 13.18
C MET A 1 -1.45 -7.22 12.75
N GLU A 2 -0.14 -7.45 12.71
CA GLU A 2 0.86 -6.44 12.35
C GLU A 2 1.36 -6.70 10.92
N LEU A 3 1.59 -5.62 10.18
CA LEU A 3 2.16 -5.61 8.84
C LEU A 3 3.70 -5.79 8.96
N LYS A 4 4.16 -7.03 9.06
CA LYS A 4 5.58 -7.35 9.34
C LYS A 4 6.35 -7.83 8.12
N LYS A 5 5.73 -8.41 7.08
CA LYS A 5 6.48 -9.03 5.98
C LYS A 5 7.30 -8.03 5.18
N ILE A 6 6.74 -6.86 4.87
CA ILE A 6 7.52 -5.81 4.18
C ILE A 6 8.65 -5.30 5.08
N GLN A 7 8.42 -5.19 6.39
CA GLN A 7 9.44 -4.73 7.33
C GLN A 7 10.58 -5.74 7.47
N GLU A 8 10.24 -7.03 7.62
CA GLU A 8 11.19 -8.14 7.62
C GLU A 8 11.96 -8.21 6.31
N PHE A 9 11.31 -7.97 5.17
CA PHE A 9 11.97 -7.92 3.87
C PHE A 9 12.98 -6.77 3.77
N ILE A 10 12.63 -5.58 4.26
CA ILE A 10 13.53 -4.41 4.31
C ILE A 10 14.74 -4.72 5.20
N LEU A 11 14.50 -5.27 6.39
CA LEU A 11 15.56 -5.64 7.34
C LEU A 11 16.48 -6.72 6.77
N LYS A 12 15.92 -7.77 6.18
CA LYS A 12 16.67 -8.91 5.63
C LYS A 12 17.56 -8.50 4.46
N ASN A 13 17.07 -7.63 3.59
CA ASN A 13 17.80 -7.19 2.41
C ASN A 13 18.58 -5.88 2.65
N ASN A 14 18.60 -5.35 3.88
CA ASN A 14 19.21 -4.05 4.21
C ASN A 14 18.80 -2.93 3.23
N ILE A 15 17.53 -2.94 2.81
CA ILE A 15 17.05 -1.97 1.81
C ILE A 15 17.00 -0.60 2.46
N GLN A 16 17.80 0.34 1.95
CA GLN A 16 17.76 1.72 2.39
C GLN A 16 16.66 2.51 1.67
N LEU A 17 16.24 3.64 2.24
CA LEU A 17 15.28 4.55 1.59
C LEU A 17 15.76 5.01 0.21
N SER A 18 17.08 5.11 0.00
CA SER A 18 17.71 5.47 -1.28
C SER A 18 17.45 4.45 -2.40
N ASP A 19 17.29 3.19 -2.04
CA ASP A 19 16.99 2.08 -2.94
C ASP A 19 15.49 1.86 -3.14
N CYS A 20 14.65 2.68 -2.51
CA CYS A 20 13.20 2.62 -2.64
C CYS A 20 12.71 3.69 -3.62
N THR A 21 12.05 3.27 -4.70
CA THR A 21 11.27 4.19 -5.55
C THR A 21 10.09 4.75 -4.78
N MET A 22 9.42 3.91 -3.98
CA MET A 22 8.25 4.30 -3.21
C MET A 22 8.09 3.40 -1.99
N HIS A 23 7.98 4.01 -0.82
CA HIS A 23 7.59 3.34 0.40
C HIS A 23 6.43 4.11 1.02
N THR A 24 5.30 3.44 1.21
CA THR A 24 4.16 4.05 1.90
C THR A 24 3.56 3.06 2.89
N ASN A 25 3.15 3.56 4.04
CA ASN A 25 2.38 2.84 5.02
C ASN A 25 1.20 3.72 5.40
N ARG A 26 -0.01 3.26 5.12
CA ARG A 26 -1.25 3.99 5.37
C ARG A 26 -2.21 3.11 6.14
N LYS A 27 -2.83 3.69 7.17
CA LYS A 27 -3.98 3.08 7.82
C LYS A 27 -5.25 3.46 7.02
N LEU A 28 -6.06 2.47 6.71
CA LEU A 28 -7.39 2.60 6.12
C LEU A 28 -8.43 2.66 7.26
N GLU A 29 -9.68 2.92 6.91
CA GLU A 29 -10.82 2.87 7.84
C GLU A 29 -10.99 1.47 8.48
N ASN A 30 -11.67 1.37 9.63
CA ASN A 30 -11.95 0.09 10.30
C ASN A 30 -10.73 -0.83 10.51
N ASN A 31 -9.63 -0.27 11.06
CA ASN A 31 -8.38 -1.01 11.31
C ASN A 31 -7.68 -1.59 10.06
N GLY A 32 -8.17 -1.28 8.85
CA GLY A 32 -7.45 -1.63 7.63
C GLY A 32 -6.08 -0.96 7.62
N LYS A 33 -5.09 -1.61 7.02
CA LYS A 33 -3.76 -1.04 6.86
C LYS A 33 -3.23 -1.44 5.49
N ILE A 34 -2.42 -0.62 4.87
CA ILE A 34 -1.83 -0.92 3.59
C ILE A 34 -0.42 -0.36 3.55
N ARG A 35 0.51 -1.21 3.15
CA ARG A 35 1.92 -0.91 3.02
C ARG A 35 2.39 -1.35 1.66
N ILE A 36 3.12 -0.46 1.00
CA ILE A 36 3.63 -0.68 -0.35
C ILE A 36 5.10 -0.32 -0.33
N LEU A 37 5.91 -1.20 -0.90
CA LEU A 37 7.33 -1.02 -1.11
C LEU A 37 7.63 -1.29 -2.58
N VAL A 38 8.29 -0.34 -3.23
CA VAL A 38 8.74 -0.44 -4.62
C VAL A 38 10.22 -0.15 -4.61
N LEU A 39 11.04 -1.11 -5.03
CA LEU A 39 12.48 -0.92 -5.14
C LEU A 39 12.83 -0.09 -6.38
N LYS A 40 13.99 0.54 -6.33
CA LYS A 40 14.55 1.31 -7.44
C LYS A 40 15.15 0.34 -8.44
N GLY A 41 14.68 0.43 -9.69
CA GLY A 41 15.04 -0.53 -10.75
C GLY A 41 14.10 -1.73 -10.86
N GLU A 42 13.28 -2.01 -9.85
CA GLU A 42 12.22 -3.01 -9.97
C GLU A 42 10.92 -2.40 -10.52
N THR A 43 10.23 -3.17 -11.35
CA THR A 43 8.88 -2.83 -11.84
C THR A 43 7.79 -3.38 -10.93
N ASP A 44 8.14 -4.15 -9.91
CA ASP A 44 7.21 -4.77 -8.99
C ASP A 44 7.09 -4.02 -7.67
N ALA A 45 5.86 -3.94 -7.18
CA ALA A 45 5.53 -3.45 -5.86
C ALA A 45 5.22 -4.61 -4.93
N TYR A 46 5.93 -4.65 -3.81
CA TYR A 46 5.57 -5.47 -2.66
C TYR A 46 4.44 -4.77 -1.93
N VAL A 47 3.30 -5.44 -1.82
CA VAL A 47 2.10 -4.86 -1.23
C VAL A 47 1.55 -5.76 -0.16
N GLU A 48 1.39 -5.16 1.01
CA GLU A 48 0.88 -5.81 2.21
C GLU A 48 -0.30 -5.00 2.69
N TYR A 49 -1.46 -5.62 2.81
CA TYR A 49 -2.65 -4.90 3.24
C TYR A 49 -3.54 -5.77 4.13
N ILE A 50 -4.28 -5.09 4.99
CA ILE A 50 -5.35 -5.61 5.82
C ILE A 50 -6.63 -4.97 5.30
N CYS A 51 -7.56 -5.81 4.86
CA CYS A 51 -8.82 -5.35 4.32
C CYS A 51 -9.62 -4.61 5.42
N PRO A 52 -10.04 -3.35 5.18
CA PRO A 52 -10.85 -2.60 6.15
C PRO A 52 -12.26 -3.17 6.34
N LYS A 53 -12.71 -4.05 5.44
CA LYS A 53 -14.06 -4.61 5.46
C LYS A 53 -14.13 -5.95 6.22
N CYS A 54 -13.22 -6.87 5.90
CA CYS A 54 -13.22 -8.21 6.48
C CYS A 54 -12.04 -8.49 7.40
N GLY A 55 -11.13 -7.54 7.60
CA GLY A 55 -9.92 -7.72 8.42
C GLY A 55 -8.90 -8.69 7.82
N HIS A 56 -9.11 -9.20 6.60
CA HIS A 56 -8.23 -10.17 5.99
C HIS A 56 -6.87 -9.54 5.64
N TYR A 57 -5.81 -10.12 6.17
CA TYR A 57 -4.43 -9.76 5.84
C TYR A 57 -4.00 -10.49 4.57
N CYS A 58 -3.44 -9.76 3.61
CA CYS A 58 -2.90 -10.29 2.38
C CYS A 58 -1.57 -9.61 2.05
N TYR A 59 -0.63 -10.41 1.56
CA TYR A 59 0.69 -9.98 1.14
C TYR A 59 0.94 -10.52 -0.26
N THR A 60 1.19 -9.63 -1.22
CA THR A 60 1.38 -9.98 -2.62
C THR A 60 2.42 -9.07 -3.27
N LYS A 61 3.16 -9.62 -4.24
CA LYS A 61 4.03 -8.85 -5.13
C LYS A 61 3.26 -8.66 -6.43
N LYS A 62 3.06 -7.41 -6.84
CA LYS A 62 2.33 -7.09 -8.07
C LYS A 62 3.06 -6.00 -8.82
N THR A 63 3.08 -6.09 -10.14
CA THR A 63 3.67 -5.07 -11.00
C THR A 63 3.11 -3.69 -10.65
N TRP A 64 4.01 -2.77 -10.33
CA TRP A 64 3.71 -1.39 -9.97
C TRP A 64 3.20 -0.63 -11.20
N LYS A 65 1.88 -0.64 -11.39
CA LYS A 65 1.19 0.20 -12.37
C LYS A 65 0.31 1.22 -11.66
N ARG A 66 0.37 2.46 -12.12
CA ARG A 66 -0.46 3.57 -11.63
C ARG A 66 -1.69 3.68 -12.54
N PRO A 67 -2.93 3.77 -12.01
CA PRO A 67 -3.34 3.75 -10.60
C PRO A 67 -3.30 2.35 -9.96
N PHE A 68 -2.80 2.26 -8.73
CA PHE A 68 -2.65 0.98 -8.04
C PHE A 68 -3.97 0.58 -7.36
N SER A 69 -4.54 -0.55 -7.78
CA SER A 69 -5.79 -1.07 -7.23
C SER A 69 -5.62 -2.54 -6.84
N ILE A 70 -6.12 -2.87 -5.65
CA ILE A 70 -6.00 -4.21 -5.08
C ILE A 70 -7.41 -4.69 -4.78
N LYS A 71 -7.73 -5.88 -5.26
CA LYS A 71 -8.98 -6.55 -4.91
C LYS A 71 -8.69 -7.49 -3.74
N CYS A 72 -9.45 -7.35 -2.65
CA CYS A 72 -9.37 -8.28 -1.54
C CYS A 72 -9.85 -9.67 -1.99
N GLU A 73 -9.01 -10.69 -1.80
CA GLU A 73 -9.34 -12.08 -2.18
C GLU A 73 -10.51 -12.63 -1.37
N ASN A 74 -10.66 -12.22 -0.11
CA ASN A 74 -11.70 -12.73 0.76
C ASN A 74 -13.09 -12.10 0.52
N CYS A 75 -13.17 -10.77 0.42
CA CYS A 75 -14.47 -10.07 0.32
C CYS A 75 -14.74 -9.39 -1.02
N GLY A 76 -13.78 -9.44 -1.96
CA GLY A 76 -13.89 -8.78 -3.26
C GLY A 76 -13.82 -7.24 -3.23
N LYS A 77 -13.64 -6.62 -2.05
CA LYS A 77 -13.54 -5.16 -1.90
C LYS A 77 -12.34 -4.64 -2.68
N LEU A 78 -12.57 -3.62 -3.49
CA LEU A 78 -11.54 -2.97 -4.30
C LEU A 78 -10.92 -1.82 -3.51
N ILE A 79 -9.71 -2.04 -3.01
CA ILE A 79 -8.87 -1.07 -2.30
C ILE A 79 -8.08 -0.29 -3.36
N ARG A 80 -8.55 0.92 -3.64
CA ARG A 80 -7.82 1.84 -4.52
C ARG A 80 -6.79 2.59 -3.69
N VAL A 81 -5.55 2.56 -4.14
CA VAL A 81 -4.48 3.39 -3.58
C VAL A 81 -4.29 4.54 -4.57
N PRO A 82 -5.01 5.66 -4.41
CA PRO A 82 -4.82 6.81 -5.27
C PRO A 82 -3.38 7.30 -5.18
N ARG A 83 -2.84 7.86 -6.28
CA ARG A 83 -1.59 8.63 -6.25
C ARG A 83 -1.72 9.65 -5.11
N MET A 84 -0.69 9.81 -4.30
CA MET A 84 -0.43 11.12 -3.72
C MET A 84 -0.13 12.07 -4.89
N LYS A 85 -1.17 12.70 -5.42
CA LYS A 85 -1.07 14.09 -5.83
C LYS A 85 -1.28 14.85 -4.53
N THR A 86 -0.33 15.71 -4.20
CA THR A 86 -0.39 16.76 -3.18
C THR A 86 -1.83 17.07 -2.74
N LEU A 87 -2.13 16.92 -1.45
CA LEU A 87 -3.34 17.44 -0.81
C LEU A 87 -3.31 18.99 -0.82
N ILE A 88 -3.37 19.60 -2.00
CA ILE A 88 -3.74 21.00 -2.15
C ILE A 88 -4.92 21.03 -3.13
N LYS A 89 -6.05 21.53 -2.62
CA LYS A 89 -7.34 21.82 -3.26
C LYS A 89 -8.30 20.64 -3.46
N LYS A 90 -9.16 20.42 -2.45
CA LYS A 90 -10.55 20.92 -2.46
C LYS A 90 -11.26 20.53 -1.15
N GLU A 91 -10.86 21.17 -0.06
CA GLU A 91 -11.89 21.67 0.87
C GLU A 91 -12.44 22.97 0.27
N ILE A 92 -13.68 23.33 0.63
CA ILE A 92 -14.52 24.39 0.06
C ILE A 92 -15.31 23.98 -1.20
N LYS A 93 -16.33 23.14 -0.99
CA LYS A 93 -17.72 23.52 -1.32
C LYS A 93 -18.66 22.48 -0.72
N ASN A 94 -19.21 22.81 0.44
CA ASN A 94 -20.64 22.65 0.64
C ASN A 94 -21.16 24.00 1.12
N TYR A 95 -22.12 24.47 0.33
CA TYR A 95 -22.82 25.76 0.37
C TYR A 95 -23.83 25.76 1.51
#